data_AF-A0A935EI19-F1
#
_entry.id   AF-A0A935EI19-F1
#
_cell.length_a   1.000
_cell.length_b   1.000
_cell.length_c   1.000
_cell.angle_alpha   90.00
_cell.angle_beta   90.00
_cell.angle_gamma   90.00
#
_symmetry.space_group_name_H-M   'P 1'
#
loop_
_entity.id
_entity.type
_entity.pdbx_description
1 polymer ?
#
loop_
_entity_poly.entity_id
_entity_poly.type
_entity_poly.pdbx_seq_one_letter_code
_entity_poly.pdbx_strand_id
1 'polypeptide(L)'
;MNWKPRIFLAISIALVGTTPLVAQDDETRSASGLPTKIGENTAPGSRMNVSGRIKLEGAEGVKPTPIVTVHITQGGNSIQRATTNDAGIYLIQGVPRQNIGILVEVNGNEVARQPITSSTIGNQRIDMTIPWPIIRPDAKPGVIVANKLFQRTAKNEELFEKALAAGKALETKKAVDLFNEILTSEPKDFVAWTELGTVYFRANSLDNAEACYFKAIVLRSDYFAALINLGKLYLSRKRLDDAILVLSNAVASNPTSAEARHYLGESYLQAKKGSLAVPQLNEAIRLAPAEKADLHLRLASLYDAAGLKAKAAAEYKMFLEKRPDILKRSSSEKYIAENLSK
;
A
#
# COMPACT_ATOMS: atom_id res chain seq x y z
N MET A 1 4.46 18.03 -45.09
CA MET A 1 4.95 18.47 -43.76
C MET A 1 5.06 17.21 -42.91
N ASN A 2 6.29 16.69 -42.78
CA ASN A 2 6.56 15.36 -42.22
C ASN A 2 6.52 15.37 -40.69
N TRP A 3 5.66 14.54 -40.09
CA TRP A 3 5.73 14.25 -38.65
C TRP A 3 5.46 12.77 -38.41
N LYS A 4 6.51 12.03 -38.03
CA LYS A 4 6.44 10.62 -37.61
C LYS A 4 6.15 10.56 -36.10
N PRO A 5 5.22 9.72 -35.62
CA PRO A 5 5.11 9.45 -34.19
C PRO A 5 6.14 8.40 -33.78
N ARG A 6 6.89 8.71 -32.72
CA ARG A 6 7.87 7.82 -32.07
C ARG A 6 7.14 6.83 -31.16
N ILE A 7 7.42 5.54 -31.35
CA ILE A 7 7.02 4.44 -30.48
C ILE A 7 7.77 4.60 -29.14
N PHE A 8 7.06 4.65 -28.02
CA PHE A 8 7.66 4.52 -26.69
C PHE A 8 7.34 3.13 -26.11
N LEU A 9 8.37 2.30 -26.08
CA LEU A 9 8.40 0.97 -25.49
C LEU A 9 8.59 1.13 -23.97
N ALA A 10 7.63 0.70 -23.16
CA ALA A 10 7.84 0.59 -21.72
C ALA A 10 8.68 -0.67 -21.46
N ILE A 11 10.00 -0.48 -21.39
CA ILE A 11 10.96 -1.53 -21.04
C ILE A 11 10.90 -1.70 -19.52
N SER A 12 10.51 -2.88 -19.04
CA SER A 12 10.86 -3.34 -17.71
C SER A 12 12.38 -3.49 -17.66
N ILE A 13 13.08 -2.51 -17.10
CA ILE A 13 14.53 -2.60 -16.93
C ILE A 13 14.78 -3.52 -15.74
N ALA A 14 15.08 -4.78 -16.03
CA ALA A 14 15.95 -5.56 -15.16
C ALA A 14 17.35 -4.94 -15.28
N LEU A 15 17.84 -4.29 -14.22
CA LEU A 15 19.24 -3.88 -14.17
C LEU A 15 20.11 -5.15 -14.02
N VAL A 16 20.51 -5.72 -15.16
CA VAL A 16 21.74 -6.49 -15.26
C VAL A 16 22.75 -5.57 -15.93
N GLY A 17 23.50 -4.83 -15.11
CA GLY A 17 24.58 -3.98 -15.55
C GLY A 17 25.88 -4.42 -14.89
N THR A 18 26.69 -5.19 -15.62
CA THR A 18 28.12 -5.29 -15.34
C THR A 18 28.78 -4.05 -15.94
N THR A 19 29.30 -3.16 -15.10
CA THR A 19 30.18 -2.06 -15.54
C THR A 19 31.54 -2.16 -14.84
N PRO A 20 32.64 -1.79 -15.53
CA PRO A 20 33.99 -2.02 -15.07
C PRO A 20 34.39 -1.02 -13.98
N LEU A 21 35.38 -1.42 -13.17
CA LEU A 21 36.07 -0.54 -12.24
C LEU A 21 36.50 0.75 -12.94
N VAL A 22 35.93 1.88 -12.54
CA VAL A 22 36.59 3.18 -12.60
C VAL A 22 36.57 3.72 -11.18
N ALA A 23 37.76 3.72 -10.57
CA ALA A 23 38.01 4.38 -9.30
C ALA A 23 37.83 5.88 -9.51
N GLN A 24 36.83 6.46 -8.84
CA GLN A 24 36.81 7.88 -8.57
C GLN A 24 36.64 8.01 -7.06
N ASP A 25 37.74 8.35 -6.40
CA ASP A 25 37.84 8.57 -4.96
C ASP A 25 36.86 9.67 -4.55
N ASP A 26 35.75 9.28 -3.94
CA ASP A 26 34.83 10.22 -3.29
C ASP A 26 34.64 9.71 -1.85
N GLU A 27 35.57 10.12 -1.00
CA GLU A 27 35.69 9.72 0.41
C GLU A 27 34.44 10.13 1.19
N THR A 28 33.80 9.17 1.85
CA THR A 28 32.76 9.47 2.85
C THR A 28 33.38 10.23 4.03
N ARG A 29 32.97 11.49 4.24
CA ARG A 29 33.34 12.29 5.42
C ARG A 29 32.36 12.05 6.57
N SER A 30 32.88 11.91 7.79
CA SER A 30 32.05 11.87 9.00
C SER A 30 31.41 13.25 9.27
N ALA A 31 30.47 13.33 10.23
CA ALA A 31 29.81 14.58 10.61
C ALA A 31 30.77 15.71 11.08
N SER A 32 32.04 15.39 11.38
CA SER A 32 33.10 16.34 11.72
C SER A 32 34.01 16.73 10.55
N GLY A 33 33.74 16.24 9.33
CA GLY A 33 34.50 16.59 8.13
C GLY A 33 35.80 15.81 7.92
N LEU A 34 36.14 14.86 8.79
CA LEU A 34 37.31 14.00 8.64
C LEU A 34 37.05 12.86 7.63
N PRO A 35 38.03 12.52 6.77
CA PRO A 35 37.92 11.41 5.84
C PRO A 35 37.83 10.09 6.60
N THR A 36 36.79 9.30 6.32
CA THR A 36 36.62 7.98 6.92
C THR A 36 37.33 6.98 6.02
N LYS A 37 38.43 6.37 6.48
CA LYS A 37 39.12 5.32 5.72
C LYS A 37 38.14 4.18 5.40
N ILE A 38 37.86 3.99 4.11
CA ILE A 38 37.07 2.87 3.60
C ILE A 38 38.02 1.68 3.45
N GLY A 39 38.05 0.82 4.46
CA GLY A 39 38.78 -0.45 4.38
C GLY A 39 39.50 -0.77 5.67
N GLU A 40 38.90 -1.67 6.46
CA GLU A 40 39.55 -2.66 7.32
C GLU A 40 38.45 -3.35 8.13
N ASN A 41 37.74 -4.29 7.51
CA ASN A 41 36.92 -5.22 8.28
C ASN A 41 36.84 -6.56 7.53
N THR A 42 37.99 -7.20 7.40
CA THR A 42 38.22 -8.40 6.58
C THR A 42 38.01 -9.72 7.32
N ALA A 43 37.64 -9.71 8.61
CA ALA A 43 37.37 -10.94 9.35
C ALA A 43 35.95 -11.50 9.05
N PRO A 44 35.80 -12.84 8.93
CA PRO A 44 34.49 -13.50 8.89
C PRO A 44 33.66 -13.13 10.13
N GLY A 45 32.44 -12.62 9.94
CA GLY A 45 31.60 -12.09 11.01
C GLY A 45 31.71 -10.57 11.26
N SER A 46 32.66 -9.88 10.62
CA SER A 46 32.74 -8.42 10.76
C SER A 46 31.54 -7.70 10.11
N ARG A 47 31.13 -6.59 10.71
CA ARG A 47 30.06 -5.71 10.22
C ARG A 47 30.57 -4.85 9.06
N MET A 48 29.70 -4.45 8.13
CA MET A 48 30.07 -3.60 6.99
C MET A 48 29.36 -2.25 7.05
N ASN A 49 29.88 -1.22 6.39
CA ASN A 49 29.12 0.00 6.16
C ASN A 49 28.41 -0.09 4.81
N VAL A 50 27.17 0.42 4.76
CA VAL A 50 26.43 0.61 3.50
C VAL A 50 26.23 2.10 3.30
N SER A 51 26.64 2.62 2.14
CA SER A 51 26.45 4.01 1.78
C SER A 51 25.91 4.16 0.36
N GLY A 52 25.48 5.36 0.00
CA GLY A 52 25.13 5.66 -1.38
C GLY A 52 24.42 7.00 -1.52
N ARG A 53 24.15 7.36 -2.77
CA ARG A 53 23.34 8.53 -3.13
C ARG A 53 21.93 8.10 -3.50
N ILE A 54 20.94 8.86 -3.07
CA ILE A 54 19.56 8.74 -3.55
C ILE A 54 19.21 9.95 -4.39
N LYS A 55 18.62 9.69 -5.56
CA LYS A 55 17.99 10.71 -6.39
C LYS A 55 16.53 10.33 -6.64
N LEU A 56 15.60 11.20 -6.24
CA LEU A 56 14.19 11.10 -6.59
C LEU A 56 13.95 11.84 -7.91
N GLU A 57 13.84 11.08 -9.01
CA GLU A 57 13.68 11.64 -10.35
C GLU A 57 12.26 12.23 -10.51
N GLY A 58 12.15 13.55 -10.69
CA GLY A 58 10.87 14.25 -10.79
C GLY A 58 10.34 14.85 -9.49
N ALA A 59 11.10 14.79 -8.39
CA ALA A 59 10.78 15.45 -7.12
C ALA A 59 11.33 16.89 -7.01
N GLU A 60 11.98 17.38 -8.06
CA GLU A 60 12.67 18.67 -8.09
C GLU A 60 11.68 19.82 -7.78
N GLY A 61 11.94 20.55 -6.70
CA GLY A 61 11.11 21.69 -6.28
C GLY A 61 9.84 21.32 -5.50
N VAL A 62 9.60 20.04 -5.18
CA VAL A 62 8.48 19.61 -4.33
C VAL A 62 8.63 20.17 -2.91
N LYS A 63 7.55 20.79 -2.38
CA LYS A 63 7.48 21.32 -1.01
C LYS A 63 6.29 20.71 -0.24
N PRO A 64 6.47 20.26 1.02
CA PRO A 64 7.74 20.16 1.73
C PRO A 64 8.68 19.16 1.05
N THR A 65 9.99 19.38 1.20
CA THR A 65 11.00 18.51 0.59
C THR A 65 10.77 17.08 1.07
N PRO A 66 10.72 16.09 0.16
CA PRO A 66 10.46 14.72 0.55
C PRO A 66 11.50 14.17 1.52
N ILE A 67 11.02 13.42 2.51
CA ILE A 67 11.88 12.69 3.45
C ILE A 67 12.08 11.29 2.91
N VAL A 68 13.32 10.92 2.63
CA VAL A 68 13.69 9.58 2.19
C VAL A 68 14.30 8.83 3.36
N THR A 69 13.81 7.65 3.68
CA THR A 69 14.40 6.80 4.73
C THR A 69 14.89 5.50 4.12
N VAL A 70 16.18 5.20 4.26
CA VAL A 70 16.83 3.98 3.80
C VAL A 70 16.97 3.05 4.99
N HIS A 71 16.45 1.85 4.88
CA HIS A 71 16.49 0.81 5.88
C HIS A 71 17.40 -0.32 5.41
N ILE A 72 18.21 -0.83 6.32
CA ILE A 72 18.77 -2.17 6.21
C ILE A 72 17.80 -3.13 6.86
N THR A 73 17.42 -4.15 6.11
CA THR A 73 16.54 -5.22 6.55
C THR A 73 17.32 -6.50 6.74
N GLN A 74 16.94 -7.34 7.69
CA GLN A 74 17.45 -8.70 7.86
C GLN A 74 16.30 -9.64 8.17
N GLY A 75 16.15 -10.71 7.39
CA GLY A 75 14.97 -11.59 7.51
C GLY A 75 13.63 -10.85 7.33
N GLY A 76 13.62 -9.79 6.53
CA GLY A 76 12.43 -8.96 6.25
C GLY A 76 12.19 -7.80 7.23
N ASN A 77 12.84 -7.80 8.40
CA ASN A 77 12.67 -6.75 9.41
C ASN A 77 13.70 -5.64 9.24
N SER A 78 13.29 -4.37 9.35
CA SER A 78 14.22 -3.22 9.41
C SER A 78 15.05 -3.28 10.70
N ILE A 79 16.37 -3.38 10.57
CA ILE A 79 17.32 -3.45 11.69
C ILE A 79 18.07 -2.14 11.93
N GLN A 80 18.30 -1.33 10.89
CA GLN A 80 18.95 -0.03 10.97
C GLN A 80 18.42 0.88 9.85
N ARG A 81 18.51 2.20 10.02
CA ARG A 81 18.07 3.17 9.00
C ARG A 81 18.89 4.45 8.98
N ALA A 82 18.88 5.13 7.84
CA ALA A 82 19.35 6.50 7.68
C ALA A 82 18.30 7.30 6.90
N THR A 83 18.20 8.60 7.19
CA THR A 83 17.24 9.49 6.53
C THR A 83 18.00 10.53 5.72
N THR A 84 17.45 10.86 4.55
CA THR A 84 17.99 11.83 3.60
C THR A 84 16.82 12.51 2.87
N ASN A 85 17.11 13.31 1.84
CA ASN A 85 16.10 14.02 1.06
C ASN A 85 16.03 13.53 -0.40
N ASP A 86 15.34 14.27 -1.26
CA ASP A 86 15.13 14.01 -2.67
C ASP A 86 16.41 13.93 -3.53
N ALA A 87 17.54 14.45 -3.03
CA ALA A 87 18.83 14.38 -3.70
C ALA A 87 19.99 14.31 -2.69
N GLY A 88 19.98 13.31 -1.81
CA GLY A 88 20.87 13.25 -0.66
C GLY A 88 21.70 11.96 -0.55
N ILE A 89 22.67 11.98 0.38
CA ILE A 89 23.56 10.85 0.68
C ILE A 89 23.04 10.13 1.92
N TYR A 90 23.20 8.80 1.96
CA TYR A 90 22.96 8.00 3.17
C TYR A 90 24.20 7.18 3.53
N LEU A 91 24.38 6.93 4.83
CA LEU A 91 25.41 6.08 5.39
C LEU A 91 24.84 5.33 6.59
N ILE A 92 24.92 4.00 6.57
CA ILE A 92 24.51 3.12 7.64
C ILE A 92 25.72 2.27 8.02
N GLN A 93 26.23 2.48 9.23
CA GLN A 93 27.48 1.88 9.67
C GLN A 93 27.26 0.60 10.45
N GLY A 94 28.17 -0.34 10.25
CA GLY A 94 28.17 -1.61 10.96
C GLY A 94 26.85 -2.35 10.80
N VAL A 95 26.54 -2.82 9.61
CA VAL A 95 25.41 -3.70 9.31
C VAL A 95 25.89 -5.16 9.22
N PRO A 96 25.03 -6.15 9.52
CA PRO A 96 25.32 -7.55 9.25
C PRO A 96 25.57 -7.79 7.76
N ARG A 97 26.40 -8.78 7.41
CA ARG A 97 26.75 -9.04 6.00
C ARG A 97 25.84 -10.03 5.30
N GLN A 98 25.14 -10.87 6.04
CA GLN A 98 24.38 -11.98 5.51
C GLN A 98 22.88 -11.75 5.70
N ASN A 99 22.12 -12.18 4.70
CA ASN A 99 20.66 -12.12 4.68
C ASN A 99 20.11 -10.70 4.88
N ILE A 100 20.80 -9.71 4.29
CA ILE A 100 20.40 -8.31 4.37
C ILE A 100 19.84 -7.78 3.06
N GLY A 101 18.97 -6.78 3.14
CA GLY A 101 18.46 -6.04 1.99
C GLY A 101 18.27 -4.57 2.32
N ILE A 102 18.16 -3.73 1.29
CA ILE A 102 17.75 -2.34 1.41
C ILE A 102 16.26 -2.23 1.18
N LEU A 103 15.59 -1.41 1.99
CA LEU A 103 14.24 -0.93 1.80
C LEU A 103 14.29 0.60 1.83
N VAL A 104 13.73 1.27 0.83
CA VAL A 104 13.66 2.73 0.77
C VAL A 104 12.23 3.17 0.95
N GLU A 105 11.99 4.07 1.90
CA GLU A 105 10.73 4.75 2.10
C GLU A 105 10.83 6.22 1.66
N VAL A 106 9.74 6.76 1.13
CA VAL A 106 9.57 8.17 0.83
C VAL A 106 8.33 8.65 1.57
N ASN A 107 8.48 9.62 2.48
CA ASN A 107 7.44 10.13 3.37
C ASN A 107 6.70 8.99 4.13
N GLY A 108 7.43 7.93 4.50
CA GLY A 108 6.90 6.77 5.22
C GLY A 108 6.20 5.72 4.35
N ASN A 109 6.33 5.79 3.01
CA ASN A 109 5.84 4.76 2.09
C ASN A 109 7.01 4.04 1.44
N GLU A 110 7.04 2.70 1.48
CA GLU A 110 8.04 1.90 0.78
C GLU A 110 7.94 2.13 -0.74
N VAL A 111 9.04 2.55 -1.37
CA VAL A 111 9.14 2.83 -2.81
C VAL A 111 10.13 1.90 -3.52
N ALA A 112 11.04 1.27 -2.79
CA ALA A 112 11.99 0.33 -3.34
C ALA A 112 12.43 -0.69 -2.29
N ARG A 113 12.71 -1.92 -2.73
CA ARG A 113 13.36 -2.95 -1.92
C ARG A 113 14.30 -3.77 -2.79
N GLN A 114 15.50 -4.03 -2.29
CA GLN A 114 16.51 -4.81 -2.99
C GLN A 114 17.30 -5.68 -2.01
N PRO A 115 17.41 -7.00 -2.22
CA PRO A 115 18.34 -7.82 -1.45
C PRO A 115 19.79 -7.41 -1.74
N ILE A 116 20.63 -7.36 -0.71
CA ILE A 116 22.07 -7.19 -0.89
C ILE A 116 22.70 -8.59 -0.86
N THR A 117 22.95 -9.14 -2.04
CA THR A 117 23.76 -10.34 -2.20
C THR A 117 25.23 -9.93 -2.17
N SER A 118 25.82 -9.85 -0.97
CA SER A 118 27.24 -9.53 -0.84
C SER A 118 28.10 -10.78 -1.06
N SER A 119 28.66 -10.95 -2.26
CA SER A 119 29.76 -11.90 -2.51
C SER A 119 31.14 -11.29 -2.20
N THR A 120 31.19 -10.00 -1.85
CA THR A 120 32.43 -9.22 -1.76
C THR A 120 32.79 -8.88 -0.32
N ILE A 121 34.04 -9.09 0.07
CA ILE A 121 34.57 -8.73 1.40
C ILE A 121 34.80 -7.21 1.43
N GLY A 122 33.91 -6.44 2.08
CA GLY A 122 34.09 -4.98 2.20
C GLY A 122 32.83 -4.19 2.60
N ASN A 123 32.96 -2.86 2.60
CA ASN A 123 31.83 -1.92 2.66
C ASN A 123 31.11 -1.91 1.30
N GLN A 124 29.82 -1.59 1.29
CA GLN A 124 29.00 -1.56 0.07
C GLN A 124 28.56 -0.13 -0.23
N ARG A 125 28.69 0.27 -1.50
CA ARG A 125 28.09 1.51 -2.01
C ARG A 125 26.97 1.18 -2.99
N ILE A 126 25.78 1.68 -2.73
CA ILE A 126 24.56 1.42 -3.51
C ILE A 126 23.87 2.75 -3.80
N ASP A 127 24.15 3.30 -4.98
CA ASP A 127 23.49 4.51 -5.47
C ASP A 127 22.15 4.13 -6.12
N MET A 128 21.08 4.88 -5.81
CA MET A 128 19.71 4.58 -6.25
C MET A 128 19.05 5.81 -6.86
N THR A 129 18.54 5.64 -8.08
CA THR A 129 17.62 6.61 -8.69
C THR A 129 16.22 6.01 -8.65
N ILE A 130 15.31 6.70 -7.97
CA ILE A 130 13.94 6.25 -7.77
C ILE A 130 13.04 7.25 -8.49
N PRO A 131 12.21 6.83 -9.46
CA PRO A 131 11.22 7.71 -10.05
C PRO A 131 10.32 8.24 -8.94
N TRP A 132 10.20 9.56 -8.80
CA TRP A 132 9.24 10.18 -7.90
C TRP A 132 7.84 9.72 -8.31
N PRO A 133 7.18 8.85 -7.52
CA PRO A 133 5.80 8.53 -7.82
C PRO A 133 5.03 9.83 -7.62
N ILE A 134 4.01 10.09 -8.44
CA ILE A 134 3.03 11.13 -8.14
C ILE A 134 2.27 10.67 -6.87
N ILE A 135 2.89 10.81 -5.70
CA ILE A 135 2.28 10.66 -4.39
C ILE A 135 1.57 11.98 -4.17
N ARG A 136 0.36 12.08 -4.72
CA ARG A 136 -0.57 13.18 -4.42
C ARG A 136 -0.94 13.08 -2.94
N PRO A 137 -0.53 14.02 -2.08
CA PRO A 137 -0.91 14.02 -0.66
C PRO A 137 -2.42 14.21 -0.47
N ASP A 138 -3.12 14.64 -1.52
CA ASP A 138 -4.54 14.96 -1.63
C ASP A 138 -5.35 13.95 -2.45
N ALA A 139 -4.71 12.94 -3.05
CA ALA A 139 -5.45 11.92 -3.78
C ALA A 139 -6.13 10.97 -2.80
N LYS A 140 -7.47 11.03 -2.76
CA LYS A 140 -8.30 9.96 -2.21
C LYS A 140 -7.79 8.62 -2.77
N PRO A 141 -7.58 7.58 -1.93
CA PRO A 141 -7.10 6.29 -2.40
C PRO A 141 -8.02 5.74 -3.49
N GLY A 142 -7.47 5.56 -4.70
CA GLY A 142 -8.12 4.82 -5.78
C GLY A 142 -9.07 5.64 -6.67
N VAL A 143 -8.52 6.23 -7.74
CA VAL A 143 -9.06 6.01 -9.08
C VAL A 143 -7.88 5.94 -10.04
N ILE A 144 -7.15 4.82 -10.05
CA ILE A 144 -6.60 4.39 -11.34
C ILE A 144 -7.86 3.98 -12.11
N VAL A 145 -8.20 4.71 -13.17
CA VAL A 145 -9.33 4.37 -14.03
C VAL A 145 -9.14 2.90 -14.42
N ALA A 146 -10.03 2.03 -13.96
CA ALA A 146 -9.91 0.58 -14.12
C ALA A 146 -9.70 0.19 -15.59
N ASN A 147 -10.16 1.05 -16.52
CA ASN A 147 -9.98 0.90 -17.96
C ASN A 147 -8.50 0.83 -18.42
N LYS A 148 -7.54 1.42 -17.70
CA LYS A 148 -6.12 1.44 -18.14
C LYS A 148 -5.29 0.25 -17.65
N LEU A 149 -5.87 -0.60 -16.81
CA LEU A 149 -5.14 -1.73 -16.23
C LEU A 149 -5.07 -2.94 -17.17
N PHE A 150 -5.97 -2.99 -18.15
CA PHE A 150 -6.06 -4.04 -19.16
C PHE A 150 -6.25 -3.39 -20.54
N GLN A 151 -5.48 -3.81 -21.55
CA GLN A 151 -5.58 -3.27 -22.90
C GLN A 151 -6.68 -4.00 -23.67
N ARG A 152 -7.81 -3.34 -23.90
CA ARG A 152 -8.91 -3.83 -24.73
C ARG A 152 -8.78 -3.40 -26.18
N THR A 153 -9.42 -4.14 -27.08
CA THR A 153 -9.73 -3.62 -28.41
C THR A 153 -10.62 -2.37 -28.32
N ALA A 154 -10.56 -1.48 -29.32
CA ALA A 154 -11.39 -0.27 -29.35
C ALA A 154 -12.90 -0.60 -29.25
N LYS A 155 -13.34 -1.70 -29.88
CA LYS A 155 -14.71 -2.21 -29.76
C LYS A 155 -15.04 -2.57 -28.31
N ASN A 156 -14.19 -3.35 -27.65
CA ASN A 156 -14.45 -3.81 -26.29
C ASN A 156 -14.30 -2.71 -25.25
N GLU A 157 -13.47 -1.71 -25.50
CA GLU A 157 -13.39 -0.51 -24.67
C GLU A 157 -14.71 0.28 -24.69
N GLU A 158 -15.33 0.43 -25.87
CA GLU A 158 -16.66 1.05 -25.99
C GLU A 158 -17.74 0.20 -25.29
N LEU A 159 -17.71 -1.12 -25.46
CA LEU A 159 -18.62 -2.03 -24.76
C LEU A 159 -18.44 -1.95 -23.24
N PHE A 160 -17.20 -1.82 -22.77
CA PHE A 160 -16.87 -1.76 -21.35
C PHE A 160 -17.47 -0.51 -20.71
N GLU A 161 -17.33 0.66 -21.34
CA GLU A 161 -17.96 1.90 -20.86
C GLU A 161 -19.49 1.81 -20.85
N LYS A 162 -20.10 1.18 -21.87
CA LYS A 162 -21.54 0.89 -21.90
C LYS A 162 -21.97 -0.03 -20.76
N ALA A 163 -21.18 -1.07 -20.47
CA ALA A 163 -21.45 -2.01 -19.39
C ALA A 163 -21.36 -1.34 -18.01
N LEU A 164 -20.35 -0.49 -17.79
CA LEU A 164 -20.23 0.33 -16.59
C LEU A 164 -21.41 1.28 -16.41
N ALA A 165 -21.86 1.95 -17.48
CA ALA A 165 -23.01 2.83 -17.45
C ALA A 165 -24.30 2.07 -17.07
N ALA A 166 -24.53 0.91 -17.69
CA ALA A 166 -25.66 0.04 -17.36
C ALA A 166 -25.62 -0.44 -15.90
N GLY A 167 -24.43 -0.82 -15.39
CA GLY A 167 -24.22 -1.23 -14.01
C GLY A 167 -24.44 -0.11 -12.99
N LYS A 168 -24.14 1.14 -13.34
CA LYS A 168 -24.47 2.34 -12.53
C LYS A 168 -25.97 2.65 -12.55
N ALA A 169 -26.62 2.45 -13.69
CA ALA A 169 -28.07 2.60 -13.85
C ALA A 169 -28.89 1.45 -13.25
N LEU A 170 -28.23 0.44 -12.64
CA LEU A 170 -28.86 -0.77 -12.10
C LEU A 170 -29.60 -1.61 -13.16
N GLU A 171 -29.28 -1.42 -14.44
CA GLU A 171 -29.76 -2.23 -15.56
C GLU A 171 -29.01 -3.58 -15.59
N THR A 172 -29.22 -4.39 -14.55
CA THR A 172 -28.42 -5.58 -14.23
C THR A 172 -28.26 -6.53 -15.42
N LYS A 173 -29.37 -6.89 -16.07
CA LYS A 173 -29.34 -7.82 -17.22
C LYS A 173 -28.47 -7.29 -18.35
N LYS A 174 -28.66 -6.03 -18.74
CA LYS A 174 -27.91 -5.39 -19.82
C LYS A 174 -26.42 -5.27 -19.49
N ALA A 175 -26.08 -4.91 -18.25
CA ALA A 175 -24.69 -4.86 -17.81
C ALA A 175 -24.02 -6.24 -17.88
N VAL A 176 -24.70 -7.29 -17.41
CA VAL A 176 -24.23 -8.68 -17.49
C VAL A 176 -24.02 -9.11 -18.94
N ASP A 177 -24.99 -8.85 -19.82
CA ASP A 177 -24.89 -9.22 -21.24
C ASP A 177 -23.69 -8.54 -21.93
N LEU A 178 -23.48 -7.25 -21.67
CA LEU A 178 -22.35 -6.50 -22.23
C LEU A 178 -21.00 -6.99 -21.69
N PHE A 179 -20.89 -7.26 -20.38
CA PHE A 179 -19.66 -7.83 -19.81
C PHE A 179 -19.39 -9.23 -20.34
N ASN A 180 -20.42 -10.07 -20.54
CA ASN A 180 -20.24 -11.39 -21.13
C ASN A 180 -19.78 -11.33 -22.59
N GLU A 181 -20.23 -10.34 -23.38
CA GLU A 181 -19.71 -10.14 -24.74
C GLU A 181 -18.21 -9.81 -24.73
N ILE A 182 -17.79 -8.91 -23.83
CA ILE A 182 -16.37 -8.58 -23.64
C ILE A 182 -15.59 -9.84 -23.23
N LEU A 183 -16.06 -10.56 -22.22
CA LEU A 183 -15.37 -11.73 -21.67
C LEU A 183 -15.36 -12.94 -22.60
N THR A 184 -16.28 -13.02 -23.57
CA THR A 184 -16.25 -14.03 -24.63
C THR A 184 -15.07 -13.80 -25.58
N SER A 185 -14.76 -12.55 -25.88
CA SER A 185 -13.67 -12.18 -26.80
C SER A 185 -12.33 -11.94 -26.09
N GLU A 186 -12.36 -11.43 -24.85
CA GLU A 186 -11.20 -11.11 -24.02
C GLU A 186 -11.33 -11.79 -22.64
N PRO A 187 -11.28 -13.13 -22.56
CA PRO A 187 -11.54 -13.89 -21.32
C PRO A 187 -10.52 -13.65 -20.19
N LYS A 188 -9.41 -12.98 -20.50
CA LYS A 188 -8.34 -12.62 -19.55
C LYS A 188 -8.51 -11.20 -18.97
N ASP A 189 -9.58 -10.50 -19.30
CA ASP A 189 -9.86 -9.18 -18.75
C ASP A 189 -10.31 -9.27 -17.29
N PHE A 190 -9.34 -9.30 -16.38
CA PHE A 190 -9.57 -9.34 -14.93
C PHE A 190 -10.32 -8.11 -14.42
N VAL A 191 -10.31 -6.99 -15.15
CA VAL A 191 -11.08 -5.80 -14.80
C VAL A 191 -12.56 -6.04 -15.12
N ALA A 192 -12.90 -6.53 -16.31
CA ALA A 192 -14.27 -6.87 -16.67
C ALA A 192 -14.85 -7.98 -15.77
N TRP A 193 -14.06 -9.00 -15.42
CA TRP A 193 -14.47 -9.98 -14.40
C TRP A 193 -14.81 -9.32 -13.05
N THR A 194 -14.03 -8.34 -12.62
CA THR A 194 -14.28 -7.64 -11.34
C THR A 194 -15.52 -6.74 -11.40
N GLU A 195 -15.74 -6.05 -12.50
CA GLU A 195 -16.93 -5.20 -12.67
C GLU A 195 -18.20 -6.03 -12.82
N LEU A 196 -18.15 -7.15 -13.56
CA LEU A 196 -19.25 -8.12 -13.63
C LEU A 196 -19.59 -8.69 -12.24
N GLY A 197 -18.57 -9.06 -11.45
CA GLY A 197 -18.77 -9.48 -10.07
C GLY A 197 -19.46 -8.41 -9.23
N THR A 198 -19.14 -7.13 -9.45
CA THR A 198 -19.76 -5.99 -8.76
C THR A 198 -21.22 -5.79 -9.15
N VAL A 199 -21.55 -6.01 -10.43
CA VAL A 199 -22.95 -6.03 -10.89
C VAL A 199 -23.72 -7.15 -10.20
N TYR A 200 -23.19 -8.37 -10.17
CA TYR A 200 -23.83 -9.49 -9.49
C TYR A 200 -23.99 -9.27 -7.98
N PHE A 201 -22.97 -8.70 -7.33
CA PHE A 201 -23.02 -8.39 -5.90
C PHE A 201 -24.15 -7.40 -5.58
N ARG A 202 -24.29 -6.33 -6.38
CA ARG A 202 -25.38 -5.35 -6.23
C ARG A 202 -26.76 -5.97 -6.50
N ALA A 203 -26.84 -6.94 -7.39
CA ALA A 203 -28.04 -7.71 -7.66
C ALA A 203 -28.30 -8.84 -6.63
N ASN A 204 -27.53 -8.90 -5.55
CA ASN A 204 -27.59 -9.93 -4.52
C ASN A 204 -27.34 -11.37 -5.03
N SER A 205 -26.72 -11.50 -6.21
CA SER A 205 -26.32 -12.79 -6.79
C SER A 205 -24.91 -13.16 -6.31
N LEU A 206 -24.81 -13.52 -5.02
CA LEU A 206 -23.52 -13.60 -4.33
C LEU A 206 -22.60 -14.71 -4.87
N ASP A 207 -23.13 -15.87 -5.25
CA ASP A 207 -22.30 -16.97 -5.77
C ASP A 207 -21.68 -16.61 -7.14
N ASN A 208 -22.44 -15.93 -8.00
CA ASN A 208 -21.93 -15.42 -9.27
C ASN A 208 -20.88 -14.31 -9.06
N ALA A 209 -21.11 -13.42 -8.10
CA ALA A 209 -20.15 -12.40 -7.73
C ALA A 209 -18.82 -13.01 -7.25
N GLU A 210 -18.90 -13.99 -6.35
CA GLU A 210 -17.74 -14.73 -5.84
C GLU A 210 -16.95 -15.39 -6.98
N ALA A 211 -17.63 -16.10 -7.89
CA ALA A 211 -16.99 -16.74 -9.04
C ALA A 211 -16.26 -15.72 -9.94
N CYS A 212 -16.88 -14.57 -10.20
CA CYS A 212 -16.30 -13.51 -11.02
C CYS A 212 -15.06 -12.88 -10.36
N TYR A 213 -15.14 -12.55 -9.07
CA TYR A 213 -13.98 -12.01 -8.33
C TYR A 213 -12.85 -13.02 -8.24
N PHE A 214 -13.15 -14.30 -7.98
CA PHE A 214 -12.15 -15.36 -7.96
C PHE A 214 -11.47 -15.49 -9.32
N LYS A 215 -12.22 -15.43 -10.43
CA LYS A 215 -11.66 -15.46 -11.78
C LYS A 215 -10.71 -14.28 -12.03
N ALA A 216 -11.07 -13.08 -11.59
CA ALA A 216 -10.19 -11.91 -11.68
C ALA A 216 -8.89 -12.10 -10.89
N ILE A 217 -8.96 -12.66 -9.67
CA ILE A 217 -7.78 -12.93 -8.83
C ILE A 217 -6.90 -14.03 -9.43
N VAL A 218 -7.47 -15.07 -10.04
CA VAL A 218 -6.69 -16.09 -10.75
C VAL A 218 -5.92 -15.49 -11.93
N LEU A 219 -6.50 -14.51 -12.62
CA LEU A 219 -5.85 -13.82 -13.75
C LEU A 219 -4.82 -12.79 -13.29
N ARG A 220 -5.06 -12.11 -12.16
CA ARG A 220 -4.17 -11.13 -11.54
C ARG A 220 -4.30 -11.19 -10.03
N SER A 221 -3.40 -11.92 -9.38
CA SER A 221 -3.46 -12.27 -7.96
C SER A 221 -3.33 -11.07 -7.03
N ASP A 222 -2.71 -9.99 -7.48
CA ASP A 222 -2.51 -8.74 -6.76
C ASP A 222 -3.54 -7.66 -7.14
N TYR A 223 -4.60 -8.00 -7.90
CA TYR A 223 -5.57 -6.99 -8.31
C TYR A 223 -6.44 -6.51 -7.14
N PHE A 224 -6.05 -5.35 -6.61
CA PHE A 224 -6.62 -4.76 -5.40
C PHE A 224 -8.15 -4.68 -5.38
N ALA A 225 -8.78 -4.26 -6.48
CA ALA A 225 -10.24 -4.09 -6.54
C ALA A 225 -10.98 -5.43 -6.37
N ALA A 226 -10.50 -6.50 -7.00
CA ALA A 226 -11.07 -7.83 -6.86
C ALA A 226 -10.89 -8.37 -5.43
N LEU A 227 -9.70 -8.18 -4.85
CA LEU A 227 -9.39 -8.61 -3.48
C LEU A 227 -10.31 -7.91 -2.45
N ILE A 228 -10.47 -6.59 -2.53
CA ILE A 228 -11.37 -5.85 -1.62
C ILE A 228 -12.82 -6.32 -1.78
N ASN A 229 -13.30 -6.45 -3.02
CA ASN A 229 -14.68 -6.81 -3.27
C ASN A 229 -15.00 -8.24 -2.81
N LEU A 230 -14.10 -9.19 -3.04
CA LEU A 230 -14.25 -10.56 -2.54
C LEU A 230 -14.17 -10.61 -1.00
N GLY A 231 -13.26 -9.86 -0.39
CA GLY A 231 -13.17 -9.74 1.06
C GLY A 231 -14.46 -9.18 1.70
N LYS A 232 -15.05 -8.15 1.09
CA LYS A 232 -16.35 -7.58 1.51
C LYS A 232 -17.50 -8.58 1.35
N LEU A 233 -17.50 -9.37 0.28
CA LEU A 233 -18.46 -10.44 0.05
C LEU A 233 -18.34 -11.53 1.13
N TYR A 234 -17.13 -11.97 1.47
CA TYR A 234 -16.93 -12.95 2.54
C TYR A 234 -17.35 -12.42 3.91
N LEU A 235 -17.07 -11.15 4.20
CA LEU A 235 -17.59 -10.47 5.39
C LEU A 235 -19.12 -10.48 5.45
N SER A 236 -19.81 -10.18 4.36
CA SER A 236 -21.28 -10.18 4.34
C SER A 236 -21.87 -11.57 4.53
N ARG A 237 -21.17 -12.61 4.06
CA ARG A 237 -21.53 -14.04 4.27
C ARG A 237 -21.04 -14.62 5.59
N LYS A 238 -20.41 -13.84 6.47
CA LYS A 238 -19.78 -14.31 7.73
C LYS A 238 -18.71 -15.40 7.52
N ARG A 239 -18.10 -15.47 6.34
CA ARG A 239 -16.95 -16.34 6.04
C ARG A 239 -15.67 -15.63 6.47
N LEU A 240 -15.44 -15.58 7.79
CA LEU A 240 -14.46 -14.68 8.39
C LEU A 240 -13.01 -15.04 8.07
N ASP A 241 -12.66 -16.33 8.07
CA ASP A 241 -11.28 -16.75 7.76
C ASP A 241 -10.94 -16.49 6.28
N ASP A 242 -11.88 -16.72 5.37
CA ASP A 242 -11.72 -16.39 3.95
C ASP A 242 -11.59 -14.86 3.74
N ALA A 243 -12.40 -14.07 4.45
CA ALA A 243 -12.30 -12.61 4.43
C ALA A 243 -10.93 -12.13 4.91
N ILE A 244 -10.43 -12.66 6.04
CA ILE A 244 -9.11 -12.33 6.58
C ILE A 244 -8.02 -12.64 5.55
N LEU A 245 -8.03 -13.84 4.94
CA LEU A 245 -7.03 -14.23 3.96
C LEU A 245 -7.00 -13.27 2.76
N VAL A 246 -8.16 -13.01 2.15
CA VAL A 246 -8.25 -12.17 0.96
C VAL A 246 -7.94 -10.70 1.27
N LEU A 247 -8.39 -10.18 2.41
CA LEU A 247 -8.14 -8.80 2.81
C LEU A 247 -6.69 -8.57 3.26
N SER A 248 -6.03 -9.59 3.83
CA SER A 248 -4.57 -9.57 4.03
C SER A 248 -3.82 -9.43 2.71
N ASN A 249 -4.25 -10.15 1.67
CA ASN A 249 -3.68 -9.97 0.32
C ASN A 249 -4.00 -8.58 -0.25
N ALA A 250 -5.18 -8.02 0.01
CA ALA A 250 -5.52 -6.66 -0.40
C ALA A 250 -4.60 -5.61 0.26
N VAL A 251 -4.31 -5.76 1.56
CA VAL A 251 -3.36 -4.90 2.29
C VAL A 251 -1.94 -5.09 1.77
N ALA A 252 -1.53 -6.31 1.42
CA ALA A 252 -0.21 -6.55 0.83
C ALA A 252 -0.08 -5.91 -0.56
N SER A 253 -1.13 -5.97 -1.38
CA SER A 253 -1.19 -5.34 -2.72
C SER A 253 -1.21 -3.81 -2.65
N ASN A 254 -1.92 -3.24 -1.67
CA ASN A 254 -1.97 -1.80 -1.45
C ASN A 254 -1.84 -1.45 0.05
N PRO A 255 -0.60 -1.31 0.56
CA PRO A 255 -0.33 -1.06 1.97
C PRO A 255 -0.88 0.27 2.50
N THR A 256 -1.15 1.23 1.63
CA THR A 256 -1.65 2.57 1.98
C THR A 256 -3.18 2.70 1.84
N SER A 257 -3.88 1.59 1.56
CA SER A 257 -5.33 1.60 1.51
C SER A 257 -5.95 1.57 2.91
N ALA A 258 -6.52 2.71 3.32
CA ALA A 258 -7.33 2.82 4.53
C ALA A 258 -8.58 1.91 4.48
N GLU A 259 -9.15 1.68 3.28
CA GLU A 259 -10.29 0.78 3.10
C GLU A 259 -9.93 -0.68 3.35
N ALA A 260 -8.80 -1.15 2.80
CA ALA A 260 -8.32 -2.52 3.01
C ALA A 260 -8.08 -2.82 4.48
N ARG A 261 -7.40 -1.90 5.17
CA ARG A 261 -7.08 -2.04 6.59
C ARG A 261 -8.32 -1.97 7.48
N HIS A 262 -9.29 -1.13 7.12
CA HIS A 262 -10.59 -1.11 7.80
C HIS A 262 -11.26 -2.48 7.71
N TYR A 263 -11.48 -3.02 6.49
CA TYR A 263 -12.19 -4.30 6.36
C TYR A 263 -11.41 -5.47 6.97
N LEU A 264 -10.07 -5.46 6.90
CA LEU A 264 -9.26 -6.48 7.58
C LEU A 264 -9.44 -6.40 9.10
N GLY A 265 -9.39 -5.18 9.67
CA GLY A 265 -9.66 -4.95 11.09
C GLY A 265 -11.05 -5.42 11.51
N GLU A 266 -12.08 -5.08 10.72
CA GLU A 266 -13.46 -5.51 10.94
C GLU A 266 -13.60 -7.04 10.87
N SER A 267 -12.91 -7.70 9.95
CA SER A 267 -12.89 -9.16 9.84
C SER A 267 -12.31 -9.79 11.11
N TYR A 268 -11.21 -9.25 11.64
CA TYR A 268 -10.64 -9.69 12.90
C TYR A 268 -11.58 -9.43 14.09
N LEU A 269 -12.28 -8.30 14.15
CA LEU A 269 -13.26 -8.02 15.21
C LEU A 269 -14.39 -9.05 15.22
N GLN A 270 -14.99 -9.31 14.05
CA GLN A 270 -16.08 -10.29 13.95
C GLN A 270 -15.59 -11.71 14.26
N ALA A 271 -14.32 -12.01 13.99
CA ALA A 271 -13.67 -13.27 14.37
C ALA A 271 -13.24 -13.31 15.84
N LYS A 272 -13.58 -12.28 16.65
CA LYS A 272 -13.18 -12.12 18.06
C LYS A 272 -11.65 -12.06 18.27
N LYS A 273 -10.89 -11.69 17.24
CA LYS A 273 -9.43 -11.53 17.23
C LYS A 273 -9.04 -10.06 17.46
N GLY A 274 -9.49 -9.48 18.58
CA GLY A 274 -9.34 -8.04 18.85
C GLY A 274 -7.90 -7.51 18.84
N SER A 275 -6.92 -8.30 19.31
CA SER A 275 -5.50 -7.94 19.29
C SER A 275 -4.93 -7.76 17.88
N LEU A 276 -5.48 -8.47 16.88
CA LEU A 276 -5.12 -8.33 15.46
C LEU A 276 -5.90 -7.22 14.77
N ALA A 277 -7.11 -6.91 15.26
CA ALA A 277 -7.96 -5.87 14.69
C ALA A 277 -7.45 -4.45 14.97
N VAL A 278 -7.10 -4.16 16.24
CA VAL A 278 -6.68 -2.83 16.70
C VAL A 278 -5.57 -2.21 15.83
N PRO A 279 -4.44 -2.88 15.54
CA PRO A 279 -3.40 -2.29 14.70
C PRO A 279 -3.89 -1.96 13.28
N GLN A 280 -4.79 -2.75 12.70
CA GLN A 280 -5.33 -2.47 11.37
C GLN A 280 -6.27 -1.27 11.37
N LEU A 281 -7.14 -1.16 12.38
CA LEU A 281 -8.06 -0.02 12.52
C LEU A 281 -7.32 1.28 12.81
N ASN A 282 -6.31 1.25 13.67
CA ASN A 282 -5.45 2.40 13.94
C ASN A 282 -4.73 2.88 12.68
N GLU A 283 -4.21 1.96 11.88
CA GLU A 283 -3.52 2.32 10.65
C GLU A 283 -4.50 2.83 9.57
N ALA A 284 -5.72 2.30 9.50
CA ALA A 284 -6.78 2.85 8.66
C ALA A 284 -7.14 4.30 9.05
N ILE A 285 -7.21 4.60 10.36
CA ILE A 285 -7.39 5.96 10.88
C ILE A 285 -6.19 6.82 10.49
N ARG A 286 -4.96 6.35 10.67
CA ARG A 286 -3.74 7.11 10.33
C ARG A 286 -3.72 7.51 8.85
N LEU A 287 -4.08 6.58 7.96
CA LEU A 287 -4.07 6.79 6.50
C LEU A 287 -5.19 7.73 6.03
N ALA A 288 -6.35 7.72 6.68
CA ALA A 288 -7.46 8.61 6.33
C ALA A 288 -8.23 9.11 7.57
N PRO A 289 -7.68 10.05 8.36
CA PRO A 289 -8.20 10.39 9.68
C PRO A 289 -9.62 10.95 9.70
N ALA A 290 -9.99 11.75 8.70
CA ALA A 290 -11.34 12.33 8.61
C ALA A 290 -12.36 11.37 7.98
N GLU A 291 -11.93 10.51 7.05
CA GLU A 291 -12.83 9.55 6.39
C GLU A 291 -13.12 8.36 7.31
N LYS A 292 -12.11 7.88 8.04
CA LYS A 292 -12.19 6.73 8.93
C LYS A 292 -12.42 7.11 10.39
N ALA A 293 -12.88 8.33 10.66
CA ALA A 293 -13.21 8.79 12.01
C ALA A 293 -14.15 7.82 12.74
N ASP A 294 -15.13 7.24 12.04
CA ASP A 294 -16.07 6.26 12.61
C ASP A 294 -15.41 5.02 13.21
N LEU A 295 -14.15 4.71 12.84
CA LEU A 295 -13.40 3.60 13.44
C LEU A 295 -13.03 3.86 14.90
N HIS A 296 -12.93 5.12 15.33
CA HIS A 296 -12.79 5.46 16.75
C HIS A 296 -13.98 4.94 17.56
N LEU A 297 -15.22 4.97 17.04
CA LEU A 297 -16.36 4.37 17.73
C LEU A 297 -16.26 2.85 17.85
N ARG A 298 -15.67 2.18 16.85
CA ARG A 298 -15.43 0.74 16.90
C ARG A 298 -14.38 0.38 17.94
N LEU A 299 -13.26 1.11 17.98
CA LEU A 299 -12.24 0.95 19.01
C LEU A 299 -12.79 1.26 20.41
N ALA A 300 -13.59 2.32 20.55
CA ALA A 300 -14.23 2.67 21.81
C ALA A 300 -15.12 1.53 22.34
N SER A 301 -15.98 0.99 21.47
CA SER A 301 -16.87 -0.13 21.82
C SER A 301 -16.08 -1.39 22.20
N LEU A 302 -14.96 -1.66 21.50
CA LEU A 302 -14.08 -2.79 21.81
C LEU A 302 -13.41 -2.62 23.18
N TYR A 303 -12.84 -1.45 23.47
CA TYR A 303 -12.20 -1.17 24.75
C TYR A 303 -13.21 -1.17 25.90
N ASP A 304 -14.43 -0.67 25.66
CA ASP A 304 -15.51 -0.66 26.63
C ASP A 304 -15.92 -2.09 27.03
N ALA A 305 -16.11 -2.96 26.02
CA ALA A 305 -16.39 -4.38 26.23
C ALA A 305 -15.25 -5.13 26.96
N ALA A 306 -14.00 -4.65 26.79
CA ALA A 306 -12.83 -5.17 27.51
C ALA A 306 -12.65 -4.56 28.92
N GLY A 307 -13.56 -3.67 29.37
CA GLY A 307 -13.45 -2.98 30.65
C GLY A 307 -12.39 -1.86 30.69
N LEU A 308 -11.77 -1.55 29.56
CA LEU A 308 -10.74 -0.51 29.41
C LEU A 308 -11.38 0.87 29.22
N LYS A 309 -12.16 1.30 30.22
CA LYS A 309 -13.03 2.48 30.16
C LYS A 309 -12.31 3.77 29.77
N ALA A 310 -11.09 3.99 30.28
CA ALA A 310 -10.28 5.16 29.95
C ALA A 310 -9.86 5.19 28.47
N LYS A 311 -9.46 4.03 27.90
CA LYS A 311 -9.14 3.94 26.48
C LYS A 311 -10.39 4.15 25.63
N ALA A 312 -11.52 3.58 26.03
CA ALA A 312 -12.79 3.80 25.34
C ALA A 312 -13.16 5.29 25.30
N ALA A 313 -13.04 6.00 26.43
CA ALA A 313 -13.28 7.43 26.52
C ALA A 313 -12.31 8.25 25.65
N ALA A 314 -11.03 7.86 25.57
CA ALA A 314 -10.08 8.53 24.68
C ALA A 314 -10.48 8.40 23.21
N GLU A 315 -10.93 7.21 22.78
CA GLU A 315 -11.42 7.00 21.41
C GLU A 315 -12.70 7.80 21.13
N TYR A 316 -13.65 7.85 22.07
CA TYR A 316 -14.83 8.72 21.93
C TYR A 316 -14.47 10.19 21.77
N LYS A 317 -13.45 10.67 22.50
CA LYS A 317 -12.95 12.04 22.35
C LYS A 317 -12.38 12.27 20.93
N MET A 318 -11.52 11.37 20.46
CA MET A 318 -10.95 11.45 19.11
C MET A 318 -12.03 11.45 18.02
N PHE A 319 -13.08 10.65 18.18
CA PHE A 319 -14.23 10.66 17.28
C PHE A 319 -14.91 12.04 17.21
N LEU A 320 -15.23 12.64 18.37
CA LEU A 320 -15.91 13.93 18.44
C LEU A 320 -15.05 15.08 17.89
N GLU A 321 -13.73 15.04 18.07
CA GLU A 321 -12.81 16.02 17.48
C GLU A 321 -12.83 16.01 15.94
N LYS A 322 -13.01 14.83 15.33
CA LYS A 322 -13.06 14.69 13.85
C LYS A 322 -14.46 14.88 13.27
N ARG A 323 -15.50 14.77 14.09
CA ARG A 323 -16.90 14.91 13.70
C ARG A 323 -17.69 15.70 14.76
N PRO A 324 -17.47 17.03 14.85
CA PRO A 324 -18.08 17.86 15.90
C PRO A 324 -19.62 17.97 15.79
N ASP A 325 -20.19 17.68 14.62
CA ASP A 325 -21.58 17.99 14.24
C ASP A 325 -22.56 16.80 14.37
N ILE A 326 -22.20 15.74 15.11
CA ILE A 326 -23.02 14.50 15.19
C ILE A 326 -24.09 14.54 16.30
N LEU A 327 -25.31 14.12 15.96
CA LEU A 327 -26.52 14.05 16.81
C LEU A 327 -26.41 13.24 18.12
N LYS A 328 -25.34 12.45 18.33
CA LYS A 328 -25.13 11.61 19.54
C LYS A 328 -24.05 12.15 20.50
N ARG A 329 -23.66 13.41 20.34
CA ARG A 329 -22.58 14.07 21.09
C ARG A 329 -22.74 14.02 22.61
N SER A 330 -23.94 14.29 23.13
CA SER A 330 -24.19 14.38 24.58
C SER A 330 -23.90 13.07 25.33
N SER A 331 -24.26 11.91 24.76
CA SER A 331 -23.99 10.61 25.40
C SER A 331 -22.49 10.29 25.43
N SER A 332 -21.77 10.60 24.35
CA SER A 332 -20.32 10.41 24.28
C SER A 332 -19.59 11.38 25.22
N GLU A 333 -20.00 12.65 25.32
CA GLU A 333 -19.43 13.64 26.23
C GLU A 333 -19.63 13.26 27.71
N LYS A 334 -20.82 12.77 28.08
CA LYS A 334 -21.09 12.25 29.42
C LYS A 334 -20.16 11.08 29.75
N TYR A 335 -20.05 10.11 28.84
CA TYR A 335 -19.17 8.96 29.02
C TYR A 335 -17.69 9.39 29.16
N ILE A 336 -17.24 10.37 28.38
CA ILE A 336 -15.88 10.92 28.49
C ILE A 336 -15.67 11.56 29.87
N ALA A 337 -16.60 12.40 30.35
CA ALA A 337 -16.49 13.06 31.64
C ALA A 337 -16.37 12.06 32.80
N GLU A 338 -17.14 10.97 32.76
CA GLU A 338 -17.16 9.93 33.78
C GLU A 338 -15.91 9.03 33.79
N ASN A 339 -15.22 8.87 32.64
CA ASN A 339 -14.20 7.82 32.46
C ASN A 339 -12.81 8.33 32.05
N LEU A 340 -12.67 9.62 31.71
CA LEU A 340 -11.38 10.25 31.40
C LEU A 340 -10.84 11.09 32.57
N SER A 341 -11.63 11.31 33.63
CA SER A 341 -11.24 12.06 34.81
C SER A 341 -10.80 11.12 35.95
N LYS A 342 -9.55 10.66 35.89
CA LYS A 342 -8.76 10.13 37.02
C LYS A 342 -7.30 9.99 36.65
#